data_AF-X1AT13-F1
#
_entry.id   AF-X1AT13-F1
#
_cell.length_a   1.000
_cell.length_b   1.000
_cell.length_c   1.000
_cell.angle_alpha   90.00
_cell.angle_beta   90.00
_cell.angle_gamma   90.00
#
_symmetry.space_group_name_H-M   'P 1'
#
loop_
_entity.id
_entity.type
_entity.pdbx_description
1 polymer ?
#
loop_
_entity_poly.entity_id
_entity_poly.type
_entity_poly.pdbx_seq_one_letter_code
_entity_poly.pdbx_strand_id
1 'polypeptide(L)'
;CPYGSRSFNFRDPRPFIKETNPDFPTRTKGVVEKCNFCAERLAVGKMPACVEASNGALTFGDLDDSESEVRKVLRSNYTIRRKPALGTGPSVFYIV
;
A
#
# COMPACT_ATOMS: atom_id res chain seq x y z
N CYS A 1 5.91 -8.71 -12.03
CA CYS A 1 6.19 -7.79 -10.90
C CYS A 1 7.42 -8.32 -10.17
N PRO A 2 8.56 -7.59 -10.12
CA PRO A 2 9.80 -8.11 -9.54
C PRO A 2 9.73 -8.33 -8.02
N TYR A 3 8.65 -7.87 -7.38
CA TYR A 3 8.44 -7.97 -5.93
C TYR A 3 7.46 -9.06 -5.53
N GLY A 4 6.82 -9.76 -6.47
CA GLY A 4 5.79 -10.76 -6.16
C GLY A 4 4.53 -10.19 -5.49
N SER A 5 4.35 -8.86 -5.47
CA SER A 5 3.28 -8.18 -4.71
C SER A 5 1.94 -8.11 -5.46
N ARG A 6 1.63 -9.13 -6.27
CA ARG A 6 0.33 -9.29 -6.95
C ARG A 6 -0.22 -10.66 -6.60
N SER A 7 -1.46 -10.71 -6.15
CA SER A 7 -2.14 -11.94 -5.75
C SER A 7 -3.23 -12.25 -6.76
N PHE A 8 -3.33 -13.50 -7.22
CA PHE A 8 -4.37 -13.91 -8.17
C PHE A 8 -5.45 -14.74 -7.48
N ASN A 9 -6.72 -14.44 -7.77
CA ASN A 9 -7.85 -15.21 -7.28
C ASN A 9 -8.09 -16.46 -8.14
N PHE A 10 -7.43 -17.56 -7.78
CA PHE A 10 -7.58 -18.86 -8.45
C PHE A 10 -8.96 -19.52 -8.23
N ARG A 11 -9.59 -19.26 -7.09
CA ARG A 11 -10.94 -19.73 -6.72
C ARG A 11 -11.83 -18.53 -6.43
N ASP A 12 -13.15 -18.74 -6.40
CA ASP A 12 -14.08 -17.68 -5.99
C ASP A 12 -13.87 -17.35 -4.49
N PRO A 13 -13.46 -16.12 -4.14
CA PRO A 13 -13.21 -15.77 -2.75
C PRO A 13 -14.50 -15.48 -1.98
N ARG A 14 -15.62 -15.12 -2.64
CA ARG A 14 -16.84 -14.60 -1.98
C ARG A 14 -17.44 -15.55 -0.93
N PRO A 15 -17.49 -16.89 -1.14
CA PRO A 15 -18.01 -17.80 -0.13
C PRO A 15 -17.18 -17.85 1.17
N PHE A 16 -15.94 -17.35 1.16
CA PHE A 16 -15.02 -17.38 2.30
C PHE A 16 -14.93 -16.04 3.03
N ILE A 17 -15.72 -15.04 2.63
CA ILE A 17 -15.75 -13.71 3.26
C ILE A 17 -16.84 -13.72 4.35
N LYS A 18 -16.43 -13.59 5.62
CA LYS A 18 -17.36 -13.55 6.76
C LYS A 18 -18.13 -12.25 6.85
N GLU A 19 -17.44 -11.14 6.64
CA GLU A 19 -17.99 -9.78 6.74
C GLU A 19 -17.55 -8.99 5.51
N THR A 20 -18.50 -8.36 4.83
CA THR A 20 -18.24 -7.59 3.63
C THR A 20 -18.35 -6.10 3.92
N ASN A 21 -17.36 -5.32 3.50
CA ASN A 21 -17.46 -3.86 3.49
C ASN A 21 -18.23 -3.39 2.25
N PRO A 22 -19.39 -2.72 2.38
CA PRO A 22 -20.13 -2.20 1.23
C PRO A 22 -19.38 -1.10 0.47
N ASP A 23 -18.48 -0.36 1.13
CA ASP A 23 -17.74 0.76 0.54
C ASP A 23 -16.57 0.30 -0.35
N PHE A 24 -16.21 -0.98 -0.31
CA PHE A 24 -15.12 -1.52 -1.11
C PHE A 24 -15.51 -2.81 -1.83
N PRO A 25 -15.33 -2.91 -3.15
CA PRO A 25 -15.79 -4.06 -3.89
C PRO A 25 -15.09 -5.34 -3.45
N THR A 26 -15.84 -6.44 -3.35
CA THR A 26 -15.27 -7.79 -3.28
C THR A 26 -14.83 -8.24 -4.67
N ARG A 27 -13.95 -9.24 -4.74
CA ARG A 27 -13.37 -9.72 -6.00
C ARG A 27 -13.99 -11.05 -6.41
N THR A 28 -13.75 -11.44 -7.65
CA THR A 28 -14.20 -12.70 -8.26
C THR A 28 -13.02 -13.56 -8.68
N LYS A 29 -13.31 -14.83 -8.96
CA LYS A 29 -12.35 -15.74 -9.60
C LYS A 29 -11.82 -15.12 -10.91
N GLY A 30 -10.52 -15.24 -11.14
CA GLY A 30 -9.88 -14.76 -12.37
C GLY A 30 -9.34 -13.32 -12.33
N VAL A 31 -9.47 -12.63 -11.19
CA VAL A 31 -8.98 -11.25 -11.02
C VAL A 31 -7.67 -11.22 -10.24
N VAL A 32 -6.74 -10.37 -10.67
CA VAL A 32 -5.50 -10.04 -9.94
C VAL A 32 -5.74 -8.88 -8.98
N GLU A 33 -5.30 -9.05 -7.75
CA GLU A 33 -5.27 -8.03 -6.71
C GLU A 33 -3.85 -7.55 -6.44
N LYS A 34 -3.74 -6.33 -5.93
CA LYS A 34 -2.52 -5.75 -5.41
C LYS A 34 -2.86 -4.65 -4.40
N CYS A 35 -1.89 -4.25 -3.59
CA CYS A 35 -1.98 -2.99 -2.87
C CYS A 35 -2.13 -1.82 -3.86
N ASN A 36 -3.11 -0.96 -3.60
CA ASN A 36 -3.38 0.29 -4.32
C ASN A 36 -3.24 1.52 -3.41
N PHE A 37 -2.59 1.36 -2.25
CA PHE A 37 -2.50 2.38 -1.19
C PHE A 37 -3.86 2.87 -0.68
N CYS A 38 -4.87 1.98 -0.67
CA CYS A 38 -6.22 2.31 -0.24
C CYS A 38 -6.78 3.54 -0.98
N ALA A 39 -6.69 3.54 -2.31
CA ALA A 39 -7.09 4.66 -3.15
C ALA A 39 -8.52 5.16 -2.84
N GLU A 40 -9.44 4.25 -2.51
CA GLU A 40 -10.81 4.55 -2.07
C GLU A 40 -10.86 5.39 -0.78
N ARG A 41 -9.93 5.16 0.14
CA ARG A 41 -9.83 5.89 1.41
C ARG A 41 -9.19 7.24 1.20
N LEU A 42 -8.12 7.30 0.39
CA LEU A 42 -7.45 8.55 0.05
C LEU A 42 -8.40 9.52 -0.66
N ALA A 43 -9.28 9.01 -1.52
CA ALA A 43 -10.27 9.82 -2.24
C ALA A 43 -11.25 10.56 -1.31
N VAL A 44 -11.47 10.05 -0.09
CA VAL A 44 -12.32 10.69 0.94
C VAL A 44 -11.50 11.30 2.08
N GLY A 45 -10.20 11.52 1.88
CA GLY A 45 -9.30 12.15 2.85
C GLY A 45 -8.95 11.27 4.06
N LYS A 46 -9.20 9.95 4.00
CA LYS A 46 -8.83 9.00 5.04
C LYS A 46 -7.45 8.40 4.80
N MET A 47 -6.71 8.13 5.87
CA MET A 47 -5.41 7.46 5.77
C MET A 47 -5.56 5.99 5.36
N PRO A 48 -4.54 5.38 4.74
CA PRO A 48 -4.56 3.95 4.43
C PRO A 48 -4.75 3.10 5.68
N ALA A 49 -5.54 2.02 5.58
CA ALA A 49 -5.90 1.20 6.74
C ALA A 49 -4.68 0.56 7.43
N CYS A 50 -3.66 0.16 6.65
CA CYS A 50 -2.43 -0.39 7.22
C CYS A 50 -1.64 0.65 8.04
N VAL A 51 -1.70 1.93 7.67
CA VAL A 51 -1.00 3.02 8.37
C VAL A 51 -1.67 3.26 9.72
N GLU A 52 -3.00 3.38 9.73
CA GLU A 52 -3.79 3.53 10.96
C GLU A 52 -3.57 2.36 11.94
N ALA A 53 -3.50 1.13 11.43
CA ALA A 53 -3.29 -0.06 12.26
C ALA A 53 -1.84 -0.26 12.72
N SER A 54 -0.86 0.44 12.14
CA SER A 54 0.56 0.16 12.34
C SER A 54 1.15 0.72 13.64
N ASN A 55 0.39 1.50 14.41
CA ASN A 55 0.88 2.22 15.59
C ASN A 55 2.18 3.01 15.33
N GLY A 56 2.29 3.65 14.16
CA GLY A 56 3.44 4.47 13.76
C GLY A 56 4.58 3.71 13.06
N ALA A 57 4.47 2.40 12.87
CA ALA A 57 5.47 1.64 12.11
C ALA A 57 5.44 1.92 10.60
N LEU A 58 4.30 2.39 10.08
CA LEU A 58 4.15 2.83 8.70
C LEU A 58 3.83 4.32 8.65
N THR A 59 4.51 5.05 7.77
CA THR A 59 4.24 6.45 7.47
C THR A 59 3.82 6.57 6.01
N PHE A 60 2.78 7.36 5.73
CA PHE A 60 2.25 7.58 4.40
C PHE A 60 1.98 9.07 4.18
N GLY A 61 2.19 9.54 2.96
CA GLY A 61 2.11 10.96 2.62
C GLY A 61 2.55 11.21 1.18
N ASP A 62 2.45 12.47 0.77
CA ASP A 62 2.86 12.91 -0.55
C ASP A 62 4.39 13.04 -0.63
N LEU A 63 5.00 12.49 -1.69
CA LEU A 63 6.44 12.58 -1.91
C LEU A 63 6.86 13.91 -2.56
N ASP A 64 5.92 14.63 -3.18
CA ASP A 64 6.18 15.91 -3.85
C ASP A 64 6.06 17.09 -2.88
N ASP A 65 5.30 16.95 -1.79
CA ASP A 65 5.23 17.92 -0.71
C ASP A 65 6.43 17.77 0.26
N SER A 66 7.27 18.81 0.34
CA SER A 66 8.44 18.83 1.22
C SER A 66 8.10 18.80 2.71
N GLU A 67 6.91 19.26 3.08
CA GLU A 67 6.42 19.32 4.46
C GLU A 67 5.65 18.06 4.89
N SER A 68 5.48 17.09 3.99
CA SER A 68 4.84 15.83 4.31
C SER A 68 5.63 15.02 5.35
N GLU A 69 4.92 14.25 6.17
CA GLU A 69 5.53 13.39 7.18
C GLU A 69 6.50 12.37 6.58
N VAL A 70 6.18 11.82 5.40
CA VAL A 70 7.08 10.92 4.68
C VAL A 70 8.38 11.62 4.31
N ARG A 71 8.33 12.87 3.82
CA ARG A 71 9.53 13.63 3.49
C ARG A 71 10.37 13.95 4.71
N LYS A 72 9.75 14.27 5.85
CA LYS A 72 10.46 14.46 7.12
C LYS A 72 11.17 13.17 7.55
N VAL A 73 10.48 12.03 7.53
CA VAL A 73 11.05 10.72 7.89
C VAL A 73 12.22 10.34 6.96
N LEU A 74 12.09 10.57 5.66
CA LEU A 74 13.15 10.28 4.67
C LEU A 74 14.38 11.18 4.82
N ARG A 75 14.23 12.42 5.33
CA ARG A 75 15.36 13.32 5.61
C ARG A 75 16.09 12.94 6.90
N SER A 76 15.35 12.52 7.91
CA SER A 76 15.89 12.26 9.25
C SER A 76 16.48 10.86 9.44
N ASN A 77 16.12 9.90 8.57
CA ASN A 77 16.51 8.50 8.73
C ASN A 77 17.23 7.99 7.49
N TYR A 78 18.14 7.02 7.70
CA TYR A 78 18.70 6.26 6.60
C TYR A 78 17.64 5.30 6.04
N THR A 79 17.43 5.35 4.73
CA THR A 79 16.39 4.53 4.08
C THR A 79 16.90 3.82 2.84
N ILE A 80 16.32 2.65 2.57
CA ILE A 80 16.61 1.82 1.41
C ILE A 80 15.37 1.56 0.58
N ARG A 81 15.56 1.37 -0.73
CA ARG A 81 14.53 0.89 -1.66
C ARG A 81 14.86 -0.53 -2.09
N ARG A 82 13.84 -1.37 -2.30
CA ARG A 82 14.05 -2.75 -2.74
C ARG A 82 14.41 -2.83 -4.22
N LYS A 83 15.44 -3.64 -4.49
CA LYS A 83 15.92 -3.97 -5.85
C LYS A 83 16.23 -2.71 -6.70
N PRO A 84 17.07 -1.77 -6.23
CA PRO A 84 17.33 -0.52 -6.94
C PRO A 84 17.95 -0.73 -8.32
N ALA A 85 18.72 -1.81 -8.50
CA ALA A 85 19.35 -2.19 -9.77
C ALA A 85 18.35 -2.41 -10.93
N LEU A 86 17.06 -2.65 -10.63
CA LEU A 86 16.03 -2.84 -11.66
C LEU A 86 15.46 -1.54 -12.23
N GLY A 87 15.84 -0.37 -11.69
CA GLY A 87 15.41 0.93 -12.23
C GLY A 87 13.91 1.24 -12.10
N THR A 88 13.16 0.49 -11.29
CA THR A 88 11.70 0.60 -11.17
C THR A 88 11.21 1.78 -10.32
N GLY A 89 12.11 2.48 -9.62
CA GLY A 89 11.79 3.66 -8.80
C GLY A 89 10.62 3.48 -7.83
N PRO A 90 10.59 2.44 -6.97
CA PRO A 90 9.44 2.20 -6.10
C PRO A 90 9.23 3.32 -5.07
N SER A 91 7.98 3.66 -4.81
CA SER A 91 7.55 4.69 -3.84
C SER A 91 7.45 4.19 -2.39
N VAL A 92 7.99 3.00 -2.11
CA VAL A 92 8.04 2.43 -0.75
C VAL A 92 9.49 2.38 -0.30
N PHE A 93 9.75 3.01 0.84
CA PHE A 93 11.05 3.14 1.46
C PHE A 93 11.06 2.36 2.78
N TYR A 94 12.18 1.72 3.10
CA TYR A 94 12.37 0.99 4.34
C TYR A 94 13.40 1.73 5.18
N ILE A 95 13.07 2.00 6.43
CA ILE A 95 13.99 2.56 7.42
C ILE A 95 14.86 1.43 7.96
N VAL A 96 16.14 1.71 8.15
CA VAL A 96 17.14 0.77 8.70
C VAL A 96 17.52 1.19 10.12
#